data_AF-A0A9D3VW32-F1
#
_entry.id   AF-A0A9D3VW32-F1
#
_cell.length_a   1.000
_cell.length_b   1.000
_cell.length_c   1.000
_cell.angle_alpha   90.00
_cell.angle_beta   90.00
_cell.angle_gamma   90.00
#
_symmetry.space_group_name_H-M   'P 1'
#
loop_
_entity.id
_entity.type
_entity.pdbx_description
1 polymer ?
#
loop_
_entity_poly.entity_id
_entity_poly.type
_entity_poly.pdbx_seq_one_letter_code
_entity_poly.pdbx_strand_id
1 'polypeptide(L)'
;MPHKRTRASAQINESQNTFHYEEAKVRYESIFKNQQMHPKKGFTLKESSYIDFMECIRQVSEALNWELFYEKRPSVDEELVCEFYANLISNELMEVSIRGIMVPITSNAINEFFELPDFDKHKYSSLMSNIESENLQEILKELTVLGSKWMVPKQGIHTCRREYLTRLAKVWFYFIRFILMPISHGTTISLERMVLLYLILIGKTIDVGKIILREIQNCPARRSGPAYFSFTKIILCL
;
A
#
# COMPACT_ATOMS: atom_id res chain seq x y z
N MET A 1 19.79 25.90 -58.87
CA MET A 1 19.72 24.73 -57.96
C MET A 1 21.14 24.41 -57.49
N PRO A 2 21.41 24.11 -56.21
CA PRO A 2 20.64 23.21 -55.34
C PRO A 2 20.17 23.81 -54.00
N HIS A 3 19.02 23.32 -53.53
CA HIS A 3 18.46 23.58 -52.21
C HIS A 3 19.27 22.86 -51.12
N LYS A 4 19.87 23.62 -50.20
CA LYS A 4 20.28 23.08 -48.90
C LYS A 4 19.06 23.05 -47.99
N ARG A 5 18.56 21.83 -47.74
CA ARG A 5 17.54 21.53 -46.72
C ARG A 5 18.04 21.97 -45.35
N THR A 6 17.37 22.95 -44.76
CA THR A 6 17.47 23.25 -43.33
C THR A 6 16.89 22.06 -42.57
N ARG A 7 17.74 21.32 -41.84
CA ARG A 7 17.31 20.28 -40.91
C ARG A 7 16.68 20.98 -39.72
N ALA A 8 15.36 21.13 -39.74
CA ALA A 8 14.60 21.50 -38.55
C ALA A 8 14.88 20.42 -37.50
N SER A 9 15.57 20.79 -36.43
CA SER A 9 15.60 20.03 -35.19
C SER A 9 14.16 19.99 -34.68
N ALA A 10 13.48 18.87 -34.88
CA ALA A 10 12.25 18.59 -34.15
C ALA A 10 12.63 18.53 -32.68
N GLN A 11 12.33 19.60 -31.94
CA GLN A 11 12.18 19.52 -30.50
C GLN A 11 11.04 18.52 -30.28
N ILE A 12 11.41 17.30 -29.87
CA ILE A 12 10.45 16.36 -29.31
C ILE A 12 9.93 17.06 -28.06
N ASN A 13 8.67 17.46 -28.11
CA ASN A 13 7.99 18.16 -27.04
C ASN A 13 7.71 17.13 -25.94
N GLU A 14 8.70 16.85 -25.07
CA GLU A 14 8.59 15.88 -23.97
C GLU A 14 7.35 16.12 -23.08
N SER A 15 6.87 17.37 -23.02
CA SER A 15 5.68 17.75 -22.26
C SER A 15 4.34 17.25 -22.83
N GLN A 16 4.26 16.83 -24.09
CA GLN A 16 3.00 16.38 -24.70
C GLN A 16 2.67 14.90 -24.46
N ASN A 17 3.64 14.07 -24.04
CA ASN A 17 3.44 12.63 -23.81
C ASN A 17 3.28 12.23 -22.33
N THR A 18 3.31 13.18 -21.40
CA THR A 18 3.34 12.88 -19.94
C THR A 18 1.93 12.83 -19.32
N PHE A 19 0.98 13.62 -19.82
CA PHE A 19 -0.39 13.66 -19.29
C PHE A 19 -1.39 13.50 -20.43
N HIS A 20 -2.15 12.40 -20.42
CA HIS A 20 -3.20 12.14 -21.40
C HIS A 20 -4.44 13.03 -21.22
N TYR A 21 -4.65 13.57 -20.02
CA TYR A 21 -5.80 14.40 -19.66
C TYR A 21 -5.33 15.72 -19.07
N GLU A 22 -5.94 16.83 -19.50
CA GLU A 22 -5.64 18.16 -18.93
C GLU A 22 -5.92 18.20 -17.41
N GLU A 23 -6.93 17.44 -16.96
CA GLU A 23 -7.23 17.26 -15.54
C GLU A 23 -6.06 16.60 -14.78
N ALA A 24 -5.41 15.60 -15.37
CA ALA A 24 -4.26 14.95 -14.76
C ALA A 24 -3.07 15.90 -14.65
N LYS A 25 -2.82 16.71 -15.69
CA LYS A 25 -1.78 17.74 -15.67
C LYS A 25 -2.02 18.77 -14.57
N VAL A 26 -3.25 19.29 -14.45
CA VAL A 26 -3.64 20.22 -13.39
C VAL A 26 -3.46 19.60 -12.01
N ARG A 27 -3.86 18.33 -11.83
CA ARG A 27 -3.67 17.59 -10.56
C ARG A 27 -2.19 17.39 -10.23
N TYR A 28 -1.36 17.07 -11.21
CA TYR A 28 0.08 16.95 -11.03
C TYR A 28 0.69 18.26 -10.54
N GLU A 29 0.43 19.36 -11.25
CA GLU A 29 1.01 20.67 -10.94
C GLU A 29 0.52 21.24 -9.60
N SER A 30 -0.75 21.02 -9.26
CA SER A 30 -1.37 21.61 -8.05
C SER A 30 -1.18 20.78 -6.78
N ILE A 31 -1.16 19.45 -6.89
CA ILE A 31 -1.17 18.54 -5.73
C ILE A 31 0.18 17.86 -5.57
N PHE A 32 0.72 17.25 -6.63
CA PHE A 32 1.80 16.28 -6.50
C PHE A 32 3.20 16.86 -6.69
N LYS A 33 3.36 17.89 -7.55
CA LYS A 33 4.66 18.52 -7.87
C LYS A 33 5.43 19.02 -6.63
N ASN A 34 4.72 19.45 -5.58
CA ASN A 34 5.32 20.02 -4.37
C ASN A 34 5.15 19.13 -3.13
N GLN A 35 4.58 17.92 -3.27
CA GLN A 35 4.26 17.07 -2.12
C GLN A 35 5.47 16.21 -1.74
N GLN A 36 5.91 16.30 -0.48
CA GLN A 36 6.98 15.43 0.00
C GLN A 36 6.54 13.97 -0.01
N MET A 37 7.27 13.16 -0.79
CA MET A 37 7.14 11.72 -0.76
C MET A 37 7.94 11.14 0.41
N HIS A 38 7.30 10.30 1.22
CA HIS A 38 8.05 9.59 2.25
C HIS A 38 8.86 8.45 1.62
N PRO A 39 10.18 8.39 1.84
CA PRO A 39 10.98 7.29 1.32
C PRO A 39 10.50 5.97 1.95
N LYS A 40 10.31 4.93 1.14
CA LYS A 40 10.06 3.56 1.62
C LYS A 40 11.19 3.22 2.61
N LYS A 41 10.86 3.11 3.90
CA LYS A 41 11.71 2.38 4.83
C LYS A 41 11.54 0.91 4.49
N GLY A 42 12.57 0.31 3.92
CA GLY A 42 12.56 -1.12 3.65
C GLY A 42 12.23 -1.89 4.92
N PHE A 43 11.53 -3.02 4.78
CA PHE A 43 11.34 -3.94 5.88
C PHE A 43 12.64 -4.72 6.07
N THR A 44 13.60 -4.14 6.78
CA THR A 44 14.86 -4.83 7.10
C THR A 44 14.70 -5.45 8.48
N LEU A 45 14.35 -6.74 8.53
CA LEU A 45 14.46 -7.52 9.76
C LEU A 45 15.94 -7.58 10.11
N LYS A 46 16.37 -6.82 11.12
CA LYS A 46 17.68 -7.09 11.73
C LYS A 46 17.50 -8.39 12.53
N GLU A 47 18.05 -9.48 12.01
CA GLU A 47 17.92 -10.85 12.56
C GLU A 47 18.16 -10.89 14.07
N SER A 48 19.13 -10.11 14.57
CA SER A 48 19.52 -10.08 15.98
C SER A 48 18.46 -9.56 16.95
N SER A 49 17.49 -8.74 16.53
CA SER A 49 16.47 -8.19 17.43
C SER A 49 15.19 -9.02 17.55
N TYR A 50 15.04 -10.04 16.71
CA TYR A 50 13.81 -10.83 16.58
C TYR A 50 14.05 -12.34 16.43
N ILE A 51 15.23 -12.86 16.79
CA ILE A 51 15.60 -14.28 16.64
C ILE A 51 14.47 -15.20 17.13
N ASP A 52 13.90 -14.90 18.30
CA ASP A 52 12.81 -15.68 18.93
C ASP A 52 11.54 -15.80 18.06
N PHE A 53 11.34 -14.86 17.12
CA PHE A 53 10.19 -14.78 16.25
C PHE A 53 10.51 -15.06 14.78
N MET A 54 11.79 -15.25 14.42
CA MET A 54 12.20 -15.44 13.03
C MET A 54 11.52 -16.65 12.38
N GLU A 55 11.34 -17.72 13.14
CA GLU A 55 10.64 -18.91 12.64
C GLU A 55 9.16 -18.64 12.38
N CYS A 56 8.45 -17.98 13.30
CA CYS A 56 7.06 -17.58 13.06
C CYS A 56 6.93 -16.61 11.88
N ILE A 57 7.88 -15.68 11.73
CA ILE A 57 7.89 -14.75 10.62
C ILE A 57 8.07 -15.51 9.30
N ARG A 58 9.06 -16.41 9.24
CA ARG A 58 9.34 -17.25 8.07
C ARG A 58 8.12 -18.09 7.70
N GLN A 59 7.49 -18.76 8.67
CA GLN A 59 6.30 -19.58 8.44
C GLN A 59 5.14 -18.78 7.84
N VAL A 60 4.86 -17.60 8.37
CA VAL A 60 3.80 -16.73 7.84
C VAL A 60 4.17 -16.18 6.46
N SER A 61 5.43 -15.77 6.25
CA SER A 61 5.92 -15.29 4.96
C SER A 61 5.81 -16.37 3.87
N GLU A 62 6.22 -17.60 4.17
CA GLU A 62 6.13 -18.75 3.25
C GLU A 62 4.67 -19.15 2.99
N ALA A 63 3.84 -19.21 4.02
CA ALA A 63 2.43 -19.55 3.87
C ALA A 63 1.64 -18.53 3.02
N LEU A 64 2.13 -17.29 2.95
CA LEU A 64 1.48 -16.20 2.22
C LEU A 64 2.17 -15.85 0.88
N ASN A 65 3.30 -16.49 0.55
CA ASN A 65 4.16 -16.19 -0.60
C ASN A 65 4.60 -14.72 -0.65
N TRP A 66 5.10 -14.19 0.46
CA TRP A 66 5.42 -12.76 0.63
C TRP A 66 6.87 -12.38 0.35
N GLU A 67 7.67 -13.27 -0.23
CA GLU A 67 9.09 -13.10 -0.54
C GLU A 67 9.33 -11.81 -1.34
N LEU A 68 8.49 -11.55 -2.34
CA LEU A 68 8.58 -10.39 -3.24
C LEU A 68 8.34 -9.03 -2.53
N PHE A 69 7.72 -9.01 -1.35
CA PHE A 69 7.60 -7.78 -0.55
C PHE A 69 8.90 -7.38 0.14
N TYR A 70 9.79 -8.35 0.39
CA TYR A 70 11.07 -8.17 1.08
C TYR A 70 12.22 -7.86 0.12
N GLU A 71 12.06 -8.13 -1.17
CA GLU A 71 13.09 -7.86 -2.16
C GLU A 71 13.49 -6.39 -2.21
N LYS A 72 14.80 -6.14 -2.21
CA LYS A 72 15.38 -4.82 -2.37
C LYS A 72 15.27 -4.40 -3.83
N ARG A 73 14.17 -3.75 -4.17
CA ARG A 73 13.93 -3.23 -5.53
C ARG A 73 14.65 -1.90 -5.79
N PRO A 74 14.99 -1.60 -7.07
CA PRO A 74 15.64 -0.35 -7.44
C PRO A 74 14.83 0.87 -7.02
N SER A 75 15.50 2.01 -6.87
CA SER A 75 14.83 3.29 -6.64
C SER A 75 13.95 3.59 -7.85
N VAL A 76 12.64 3.67 -7.61
CA VAL A 76 11.68 4.15 -8.61
C VAL A 76 11.78 5.66 -8.73
N ASP A 77 11.63 6.15 -9.96
CA ASP A 77 11.58 7.56 -10.30
C ASP A 77 10.33 8.21 -9.67
N GLU A 78 10.55 9.23 -8.83
CA GLU A 78 9.48 9.95 -8.14
C GLU A 78 8.58 10.73 -9.12
N GLU A 79 9.08 11.07 -10.31
CA GLU A 79 8.28 11.73 -11.34
C GLU A 79 7.21 10.78 -11.91
N LEU A 80 7.60 9.54 -12.25
CA LEU A 80 6.68 8.52 -12.76
C LEU A 80 5.55 8.20 -11.78
N VAL A 81 5.86 8.27 -10.48
CA VAL A 81 4.87 8.08 -9.43
C VAL A 81 3.82 9.17 -9.49
N CYS A 82 4.28 10.41 -9.51
CA CYS A 82 3.40 11.55 -9.44
C CYS A 82 2.55 11.59 -10.72
N GLU A 83 3.13 11.21 -11.87
CA GLU A 83 2.42 10.99 -13.13
C GLU A 83 1.33 9.92 -13.00
N PHE A 84 1.63 8.76 -12.41
CA PHE A 84 0.65 7.71 -12.15
C PHE A 84 -0.56 8.21 -11.34
N TYR A 85 -0.32 8.82 -10.17
CA TYR A 85 -1.43 9.28 -9.31
C TYR A 85 -2.18 10.49 -9.86
N ALA A 86 -1.51 11.30 -10.70
CA ALA A 86 -2.15 12.35 -11.49
C ALA A 86 -3.11 11.76 -12.53
N ASN A 87 -2.71 10.70 -13.22
CA ASN A 87 -3.50 9.99 -14.23
C ASN A 87 -4.59 9.07 -13.60
N LEU A 88 -4.51 8.75 -12.30
CA LEU A 88 -5.55 8.04 -11.54
C LEU A 88 -6.76 8.95 -11.25
N ILE A 89 -7.52 9.30 -12.29
CA ILE A 89 -8.62 10.27 -12.21
C ILE A 89 -9.89 9.70 -11.57
N SER A 90 -10.10 8.39 -11.63
CA SER A 90 -11.26 7.69 -11.06
C SER A 90 -10.86 6.40 -10.37
N ASN A 91 -11.63 6.01 -9.34
CA ASN A 91 -11.49 4.75 -8.63
C ASN A 91 -12.05 3.56 -9.42
N GLU A 92 -12.70 3.81 -10.56
CA GLU A 92 -13.21 2.77 -11.47
C GLU A 92 -12.20 2.39 -12.56
N LEU A 93 -11.08 3.12 -12.65
CA LEU A 93 -10.03 2.79 -13.62
C LEU A 93 -9.43 1.42 -13.32
N MET A 94 -9.29 0.62 -14.39
CA MET A 94 -8.61 -0.67 -14.36
C MET A 94 -7.19 -0.59 -14.90
N GLU A 95 -6.81 0.53 -15.52
CA GLU A 95 -5.48 0.80 -16.06
C GLU A 95 -5.15 2.30 -15.94
N VAL A 96 -3.86 2.64 -15.85
CA VAL A 96 -3.36 4.02 -15.84
C VAL A 96 -2.25 4.16 -16.88
N SER A 97 -2.35 5.18 -17.75
CA SER A 97 -1.28 5.48 -18.71
C SER A 97 -0.14 6.25 -18.04
N ILE A 98 1.10 5.86 -18.29
CA ILE A 98 2.33 6.58 -17.89
C ILE A 98 3.27 6.56 -19.10
N ARG A 99 3.63 7.72 -19.64
CA ARG A 99 4.51 7.86 -20.82
C ARG A 99 4.14 6.95 -22.00
N GLY A 100 2.84 6.72 -22.21
CA GLY A 100 2.30 5.86 -23.27
C GLY A 100 2.24 4.37 -22.96
N ILE A 101 2.59 3.96 -21.73
CA ILE A 101 2.47 2.59 -21.23
C ILE A 101 1.20 2.48 -20.39
N MET A 102 0.31 1.54 -20.71
CA MET A 102 -0.87 1.22 -19.90
C MET A 102 -0.47 0.26 -18.78
N VAL A 103 -0.55 0.73 -17.53
CA VAL A 103 -0.27 -0.07 -16.34
C VAL A 103 -1.58 -0.59 -15.76
N PRO A 104 -1.82 -1.92 -15.73
CA PRO A 104 -3.01 -2.50 -15.11
C PRO A 104 -3.07 -2.24 -13.60
N ILE A 105 -4.22 -1.80 -13.12
CA ILE A 105 -4.50 -1.50 -11.71
C ILE A 105 -5.72 -2.30 -11.24
N THR A 106 -5.61 -3.63 -11.31
CA THR A 106 -6.61 -4.56 -10.77
C THR A 106 -6.03 -5.37 -9.61
N SER A 107 -6.89 -5.91 -8.74
CA SER A 107 -6.42 -6.79 -7.67
C SER A 107 -5.69 -8.02 -8.23
N ASN A 108 -6.14 -8.54 -9.36
CA ASN A 108 -5.50 -9.67 -10.04
C ASN A 108 -4.11 -9.30 -10.55
N ALA A 109 -3.96 -8.18 -11.25
CA ALA A 109 -2.64 -7.73 -11.74
C ALA A 109 -1.65 -7.53 -10.59
N ILE A 110 -2.11 -6.95 -9.46
CA ILE A 110 -1.28 -6.80 -8.27
C ILE A 110 -0.91 -8.17 -7.66
N ASN A 111 -1.87 -9.10 -7.56
CA ASN A 111 -1.63 -10.44 -7.02
C ASN A 111 -0.65 -11.24 -7.90
N GLU A 112 -0.85 -11.24 -9.22
CA GLU A 112 0.02 -11.90 -10.20
C GLU A 112 1.46 -11.38 -10.11
N PHE A 113 1.63 -10.07 -9.99
CA PHE A 113 2.94 -9.45 -9.88
C PHE A 113 3.70 -9.79 -8.59
N PHE A 114 2.98 -9.98 -7.50
CA PHE A 114 3.55 -10.47 -6.25
C PHE A 114 3.55 -11.99 -6.14
N GLU A 115 3.24 -12.69 -7.24
CA GLU A 115 3.11 -14.14 -7.29
C GLU A 115 2.21 -14.70 -6.17
N LEU A 116 1.21 -13.91 -5.75
CA LEU A 116 0.36 -14.28 -4.63
C LEU A 116 -0.63 -15.37 -5.07
N PRO A 117 -0.82 -16.41 -4.26
CA PRO A 117 -1.80 -17.44 -4.54
C PRO A 117 -3.22 -16.87 -4.71
N ASP A 118 -4.07 -17.56 -5.48
CA ASP A 118 -5.50 -17.23 -5.57
C ASP A 118 -6.18 -17.59 -4.24
N PHE A 119 -6.22 -16.60 -3.34
CA PHE A 119 -6.70 -16.74 -1.99
C PHE A 119 -8.19 -16.42 -1.86
N ASP A 120 -8.81 -16.88 -0.77
CA ASP A 120 -10.19 -16.54 -0.42
C ASP A 120 -10.39 -15.01 -0.37
N LYS A 121 -11.05 -14.49 -1.41
CA LYS A 121 -11.24 -13.05 -1.69
C LYS A 121 -12.12 -12.33 -0.67
N HIS A 122 -12.70 -13.09 0.27
CA HIS A 122 -13.78 -12.60 1.11
C HIS A 122 -13.44 -12.52 2.58
N LYS A 123 -12.51 -13.32 3.16
CA LYS A 123 -12.32 -13.37 4.63
C LYS A 123 -12.17 -12.02 5.32
N TYR A 124 -11.25 -11.18 4.85
CA TYR A 124 -11.05 -9.84 5.42
C TYR A 124 -12.31 -8.97 5.30
N SER A 125 -12.95 -8.98 4.12
CA SER A 125 -14.17 -8.18 3.90
C SER A 125 -15.36 -8.70 4.70
N SER A 126 -15.55 -10.02 4.76
CA SER A 126 -16.61 -10.69 5.50
C SER A 126 -16.49 -10.48 7.01
N LEU A 127 -15.27 -10.60 7.56
CA LEU A 127 -15.01 -10.33 8.96
C LEU A 127 -15.25 -8.85 9.28
N MET A 128 -14.84 -7.93 8.41
CA MET A 128 -15.10 -6.50 8.59
C MET A 128 -16.59 -6.14 8.54
N SER A 129 -17.38 -6.79 7.66
CA SER A 129 -18.81 -6.50 7.50
C SER A 129 -19.67 -7.06 8.62
N ASN A 130 -19.26 -8.18 9.24
CA ASN A 130 -20.04 -8.89 10.25
C ASN A 130 -19.24 -9.05 11.55
N ILE A 131 -18.49 -8.01 11.95
CA ILE A 131 -17.67 -8.10 13.16
C ILE A 131 -18.53 -8.05 14.41
N GLU A 132 -18.40 -9.07 15.25
CA GLU A 132 -19.13 -9.18 16.51
C GLU A 132 -18.23 -8.92 17.72
N SER A 133 -18.84 -8.78 18.90
CA SER A 133 -18.12 -8.51 20.15
C SER A 133 -17.10 -9.60 20.46
N GLU A 134 -17.45 -10.85 20.17
CA GLU A 134 -16.63 -12.05 20.36
C GLU A 134 -15.37 -11.97 19.50
N ASN A 135 -15.50 -11.55 18.23
CA ASN A 135 -14.35 -11.35 17.34
C ASN A 135 -13.44 -10.23 17.87
N LEU A 136 -14.03 -9.12 18.36
CA LEU A 136 -13.26 -8.02 18.93
C LEU A 136 -12.45 -8.45 20.15
N GLN A 137 -13.01 -9.31 21.02
CA GLN A 137 -12.28 -9.85 22.17
C GLN A 137 -11.16 -10.80 21.74
N GLU A 138 -11.44 -11.68 20.77
CA GLU A 138 -10.44 -12.62 20.23
C GLU A 138 -9.27 -11.87 19.59
N ILE A 139 -9.54 -10.92 18.69
CA ILE A 139 -8.51 -10.09 18.03
C ILE A 139 -7.65 -9.38 19.09
N LEU A 140 -8.27 -8.82 20.13
CA LEU A 140 -7.53 -8.11 21.16
C LEU A 140 -6.64 -9.07 21.97
N LYS A 141 -7.18 -10.23 22.35
CA LYS A 141 -6.46 -11.26 23.11
C LYS A 141 -5.24 -11.77 22.37
N GLU A 142 -5.36 -12.04 21.07
CA GLU A 142 -4.25 -12.57 20.26
C GLU A 142 -3.18 -11.51 19.96
N LEU A 143 -3.58 -10.24 19.78
CA LEU A 143 -2.66 -9.19 19.33
C LEU A 143 -1.99 -8.41 20.44
N THR A 144 -2.53 -8.43 21.66
CA THR A 144 -2.11 -7.52 22.74
C THR A 144 -1.74 -8.22 24.04
N VAL A 145 -1.06 -7.49 24.92
CA VAL A 145 -0.78 -7.95 26.29
C VAL A 145 -2.07 -8.08 27.11
N LEU A 146 -2.08 -8.99 28.09
CA LEU A 146 -3.23 -9.23 28.96
C LEU A 146 -3.73 -7.94 29.63
N GLY A 147 -5.06 -7.79 29.70
CA GLY A 147 -5.72 -6.63 30.30
C GLY A 147 -5.88 -5.42 29.39
N SER A 148 -5.39 -5.48 28.15
CA SER A 148 -5.62 -4.44 27.13
C SER A 148 -7.10 -4.29 26.82
N LYS A 149 -7.52 -3.09 26.41
CA LYS A 149 -8.91 -2.76 26.06
C LYS A 149 -8.98 -1.96 24.77
N TRP A 150 -10.05 -2.17 24.01
CA TRP A 150 -10.40 -1.27 22.91
C TRP A 150 -10.67 0.13 23.44
N MET A 151 -10.15 1.13 22.71
CA MET A 151 -10.56 2.51 22.86
C MET A 151 -11.69 2.78 21.87
N VAL A 152 -12.85 3.21 22.39
CA VAL A 152 -14.02 3.56 21.59
C VAL A 152 -14.27 5.06 21.78
N PRO A 153 -13.87 5.93 20.83
CA PRO A 153 -14.24 7.34 20.86
C PRO A 153 -15.76 7.51 20.76
N LYS A 154 -16.26 8.73 20.96
CA LYS A 154 -17.70 9.06 20.86
C LYS A 154 -18.35 8.66 19.51
N GLN A 155 -17.54 8.45 18.47
CA GLN A 155 -17.97 8.04 17.12
C GLN A 155 -18.12 6.51 16.96
N GLY A 156 -17.84 5.71 18.00
CA GLY A 156 -18.03 4.26 17.98
C GLY A 156 -16.91 3.45 17.27
N ILE A 157 -15.87 4.11 16.77
CA ILE A 157 -14.80 3.44 16.00
C ILE A 157 -13.79 2.79 16.95
N HIS A 158 -13.69 1.47 16.95
CA HIS A 158 -12.73 0.74 17.77
C HIS A 158 -11.29 1.03 17.35
N THR A 159 -10.45 1.34 18.33
CA THR A 159 -9.01 1.56 18.14
C THR A 159 -8.19 0.94 19.26
N CYS A 160 -6.92 0.63 19.01
CA CYS A 160 -6.00 0.08 20.00
C CYS A 160 -4.68 0.85 20.01
N ARG A 161 -4.06 1.04 21.17
CA ARG A 161 -2.72 1.67 21.22
C ARG A 161 -1.66 0.66 20.81
N ARG A 162 -0.73 1.07 19.96
CA ARG A 162 0.40 0.24 19.51
C ARG A 162 1.24 -0.26 20.67
N GLU A 163 1.33 0.49 21.77
CA GLU A 163 2.11 0.08 22.95
C GLU A 163 1.65 -1.26 23.53
N TYR A 164 0.36 -1.56 23.42
CA TYR A 164 -0.26 -2.79 23.92
C TYR A 164 -0.02 -4.01 23.03
N LEU A 165 0.38 -3.84 21.77
CA LEU A 165 0.68 -4.97 20.90
C LEU A 165 1.81 -5.83 21.46
N THR A 166 1.69 -7.15 21.28
CA THR A 166 2.80 -8.09 21.54
C THR A 166 4.01 -7.78 20.66
N ARG A 167 5.18 -8.31 20.99
CA ARG A 167 6.41 -8.08 20.20
C ARG A 167 6.25 -8.58 18.76
N LEU A 168 5.67 -9.77 18.58
CA LEU A 168 5.37 -10.35 17.26
C LEU A 168 4.36 -9.49 16.48
N ALA A 169 3.26 -9.09 17.12
CA ALA A 169 2.26 -8.24 16.48
C ALA A 169 2.84 -6.87 16.05
N LYS A 170 3.79 -6.30 16.80
CA LYS A 170 4.49 -5.06 16.42
C LYS A 170 5.32 -5.22 15.14
N VAL A 171 5.95 -6.38 14.93
CA VAL A 171 6.73 -6.66 13.71
C VAL A 171 5.80 -6.67 12.49
N TRP A 172 4.72 -7.46 12.55
CA TRP A 172 3.76 -7.54 11.46
C TRP A 172 2.95 -6.26 11.27
N PHE A 173 2.66 -5.51 12.34
CA PHE A 173 2.06 -4.19 12.23
C PHE A 173 2.97 -3.21 11.49
N TYR A 174 4.29 -3.30 11.66
CA TYR A 174 5.24 -2.50 10.88
C TYR A 174 5.10 -2.84 9.39
N PHE A 175 5.00 -4.12 9.03
CA PHE A 175 4.74 -4.53 7.65
C PHE A 175 3.44 -3.91 7.11
N ILE A 176 2.33 -4.03 7.82
CA ILE A 176 1.04 -3.42 7.42
C ILE A 176 1.19 -1.91 7.23
N ARG A 177 1.80 -1.21 8.20
CA ARG A 177 1.92 0.25 8.21
C ARG A 177 2.76 0.80 7.05
N PHE A 178 3.70 0.04 6.50
CA PHE A 178 4.58 0.54 5.44
C PHE A 178 4.31 -0.09 4.08
N ILE A 179 3.71 -1.28 4.05
CA ILE A 179 3.49 -2.04 2.83
C ILE A 179 2.00 -2.12 2.48
N LEU A 180 1.11 -2.56 3.38
CA LEU A 180 -0.27 -2.91 3.01
C LEU A 180 -1.33 -1.83 3.25
N MET A 181 -1.28 -1.10 4.36
CA MET A 181 -2.26 -0.08 4.74
C MET A 181 -1.58 1.12 5.39
N PRO A 182 -0.97 1.99 4.59
CA PRO A 182 -0.03 2.97 5.10
C PRO A 182 -0.63 4.07 5.98
N ILE A 183 0.11 4.46 7.02
CA ILE A 183 -0.25 5.55 7.95
C ILE A 183 0.94 6.38 8.40
N SER A 184 0.70 7.68 8.62
CA SER A 184 1.67 8.63 9.16
C SER A 184 1.96 8.40 10.63
N HIS A 185 0.92 8.44 11.45
CA HIS A 185 0.99 8.23 12.88
C HIS A 185 0.60 6.78 13.18
N GLY A 186 1.36 6.14 14.05
CA GLY A 186 1.20 4.71 14.37
C GLY A 186 1.08 4.48 15.87
N THR A 187 0.72 5.51 16.61
CA THR A 187 0.46 5.43 18.06
C THR A 187 -0.83 4.67 18.33
N THR A 188 -1.86 4.93 17.52
CA THR A 188 -3.16 4.28 17.57
C THR A 188 -3.40 3.51 16.28
N ILE A 189 -4.00 2.33 16.41
CA ILE A 189 -4.26 1.37 15.35
C ILE A 189 -5.77 1.27 15.17
N SER A 190 -6.25 1.41 13.94
CA SER A 190 -7.66 1.29 13.60
C SER A 190 -8.11 -0.18 13.59
N LEU A 191 -9.42 -0.41 13.71
CA LEU A 191 -10.01 -1.74 13.67
C LEU A 191 -9.62 -2.51 12.40
N GLU A 192 -9.65 -1.84 11.23
CA GLU A 192 -9.30 -2.44 9.95
C GLU A 192 -7.89 -3.04 9.97
N ARG A 193 -6.93 -2.30 10.54
CA ARG A 193 -5.53 -2.74 10.63
C ARG A 193 -5.35 -3.83 11.69
N MET A 194 -6.13 -3.81 12.77
CA MET A 194 -6.12 -4.88 13.76
C MET A 194 -6.69 -6.18 13.19
N VAL A 195 -7.78 -6.12 12.41
CA VAL A 195 -8.36 -7.27 11.73
C VAL A 195 -7.39 -7.85 10.71
N LEU A 196 -6.75 -7.01 9.90
CA LEU A 196 -5.71 -7.45 8.95
C LEU A 196 -4.54 -8.11 9.69
N LEU A 197 -4.05 -7.50 10.77
CA LEU A 197 -2.96 -8.03 11.59
C LEU A 197 -3.30 -9.38 12.21
N TYR A 198 -4.52 -9.53 12.72
CA TYR A 198 -5.02 -10.79 13.27
C TYR A 198 -4.97 -11.88 12.21
N LEU A 199 -5.58 -11.66 11.05
CA LEU A 199 -5.62 -12.64 9.96
C LEU A 199 -4.23 -13.06 9.49
N ILE A 200 -3.26 -12.14 9.44
CA ILE A 200 -1.86 -12.44 9.10
C ILE A 200 -1.24 -13.37 10.15
N LEU A 201 -1.40 -13.08 11.44
CA LEU A 201 -0.78 -13.88 12.50
C LEU A 201 -1.36 -15.29 12.60
N ILE A 202 -2.65 -15.47 12.33
CA ILE A 202 -3.28 -16.80 12.31
C ILE A 202 -3.11 -17.52 10.95
N GLY A 203 -2.28 -16.98 10.05
CA GLY A 203 -1.97 -17.58 8.75
C GLY A 203 -3.17 -17.70 7.83
N LYS A 204 -4.18 -16.83 7.99
CA LYS A 204 -5.33 -16.83 7.07
C LYS A 204 -4.94 -16.14 5.78
N THR A 205 -5.44 -16.72 4.70
CA THR A 205 -5.32 -16.22 3.34
C THR A 205 -6.08 -14.90 3.18
N ILE A 206 -5.45 -13.89 2.57
CA ILE A 206 -6.01 -12.54 2.39
C ILE A 206 -5.72 -12.09 0.96
N ASP A 207 -6.71 -11.50 0.30
CA ASP A 207 -6.52 -10.82 -0.98
C ASP A 207 -5.77 -9.50 -0.78
N VAL A 208 -4.44 -9.59 -0.77
CA VAL A 208 -3.54 -8.45 -0.60
C VAL A 208 -3.68 -7.48 -1.77
N GLY A 209 -3.81 -7.96 -3.00
CA GLY A 209 -4.01 -7.11 -4.18
C GLY A 209 -5.22 -6.20 -4.05
N LYS A 210 -6.32 -6.71 -3.49
CA LYS A 210 -7.52 -5.89 -3.21
C LYS A 210 -7.29 -4.84 -2.12
N ILE A 211 -6.51 -5.16 -1.08
CA ILE A 211 -6.13 -4.20 -0.04
C ILE A 211 -5.28 -3.08 -0.64
N ILE A 212 -4.25 -3.45 -1.42
CA ILE A 212 -3.35 -2.52 -2.10
C ILE A 212 -4.13 -1.64 -3.07
N LEU A 213 -4.98 -2.22 -3.91
CA LEU A 213 -5.82 -1.50 -4.87
C LEU A 213 -6.68 -0.44 -4.18
N ARG A 214 -7.34 -0.81 -3.07
CA ARG A 214 -8.16 0.12 -2.29
C ARG A 214 -7.33 1.30 -1.77
N GLU A 215 -6.11 1.05 -1.29
CA GLU A 215 -5.25 2.13 -0.82
C GLU A 215 -4.74 3.02 -1.96
N ILE A 216 -4.47 2.46 -3.15
CA ILE A 216 -4.12 3.21 -4.36
C ILE A 216 -5.27 4.14 -4.76
N GLN A 217 -6.48 3.59 -4.88
CA GLN A 217 -7.69 4.34 -5.27
C GLN A 217 -8.08 5.41 -4.24
N ASN A 218 -7.83 5.17 -2.95
CA ASN A 218 -8.13 6.15 -1.90
C ASN A 218 -7.05 7.24 -1.76
N CYS A 219 -5.89 7.09 -2.38
CA CYS A 219 -4.77 8.03 -2.23
C CYS A 219 -5.11 9.45 -2.72
N PRO A 220 -5.70 9.65 -3.91
CA PRO A 220 -6.05 10.99 -4.40
C PRO A 220 -7.06 11.74 -3.51
N ALA A 221 -7.89 11.03 -2.76
CA ALA A 221 -8.90 11.63 -1.88
C ALA A 221 -8.33 12.19 -0.57
N ARG A 222 -7.08 11.85 -0.20
CA ARG A 222 -6.46 12.30 1.05
C ARG A 222 -5.96 13.75 0.92
N ARG A 223 -6.80 14.70 1.33
CA ARG A 223 -6.54 16.15 1.22
C ARG A 223 -5.54 16.75 2.22
N SER A 224 -4.99 15.98 3.17
CA SER A 224 -4.07 16.52 4.18
C SER A 224 -2.98 15.55 4.61
N GLY A 225 -1.77 16.10 4.80
CA GLY A 225 -0.54 15.39 5.14
C GLY A 225 0.32 15.03 3.93
N PRO A 226 1.60 14.66 4.15
CA PRO A 226 2.44 14.10 3.09
C PRO A 226 1.72 12.90 2.48
N ALA A 227 1.56 12.86 1.16
CA ALA A 227 0.90 11.75 0.49
C ALA A 227 1.72 10.49 0.76
N TYR A 228 1.09 9.55 1.47
CA TYR A 228 1.66 8.22 1.69
C TYR A 228 1.46 7.43 0.43
N PHE A 229 2.24 7.76 -0.58
CA PHE A 229 2.33 6.98 -1.78
C PHE A 229 3.14 5.71 -1.50
N SER A 230 2.78 4.92 -0.49
CA SER A 230 3.64 3.82 -0.03
C SER A 230 3.65 2.64 -1.02
N PHE A 231 2.77 2.69 -2.02
CA PHE A 231 2.69 1.77 -3.16
C PHE A 231 3.51 2.21 -4.38
N THR A 232 4.24 3.31 -4.28
CA THR A 232 4.92 3.93 -5.42
C THR A 232 6.00 3.13 -6.07
N LYS A 233 6.71 2.36 -5.25
CA LYS A 233 7.72 1.43 -5.75
C LYS A 233 7.16 0.09 -6.20
N ILE A 234 5.87 -0.15 -5.92
CA ILE A 234 5.17 -1.37 -6.29
C ILE A 234 4.51 -1.19 -7.65
N ILE A 235 3.83 -0.06 -7.84
CA ILE A 235 3.01 0.23 -9.02
C ILE A 235 3.83 0.37 -10.30
N LEU A 236 5.01 0.99 -10.24
CA LEU A 236 5.85 1.18 -11.42
C LEU A 236 6.75 -0.02 -11.74
N CYS A 237 6.59 -1.11 -10.99
CA CYS A 237 7.16 -2.39 -11.34
C CYS A 237 6.09 -3.38 -11.86
N LEU A 238 4.79 -3.06 -11.72
CA LEU A 238 3.67 -3.73 -12.40
C LEU A 238 3.72 -3.43 -13.90
#